data_AF-A0A258ZZS0-F1
#
_entry.id   AF-A0A258ZZS0-F1
#
_cell.length_a   1.000
_cell.length_b   1.000
_cell.length_c   1.000
_cell.angle_alpha   90.00
_cell.angle_beta   90.00
_cell.angle_gamma   90.00
#
_symmetry.space_group_name_H-M   'P 1'
#
loop_
_entity.id
_entity.type
_entity.pdbx_description
1 polymer ?
#
loop_
_entity_poly.entity_id
_entity_poly.type
_entity_poly.pdbx_seq_one_letter_code
_entity_poly.pdbx_strand_id
1 'polypeptide(L)'
;MRATGMRASVCPHDCPSTCALEVEVLADNRIGRVRGAADNSYTAGVICAKVARYAERAHHPDRLMTPLRRTGPKGSTQFVPISWDEALDRTAEALLAAEHTHGAQSVWPYYYAGTMGMVMRDGINRLTHAKGYSRFFSSICVNPAWSGYMAGTGRLAGADPREISRAADLIVIWGTNAVATQVNVMTHAIRARKERGAKIAVV
;
A
#
# COMPACT_ATOMS: atom_id res chain seq x y z
N MET A 1 0.66 26.29 -13.15
CA MET A 1 0.69 25.30 -14.25
C MET A 1 -0.74 25.03 -14.68
N ARG A 2 -1.04 25.01 -15.99
CA ARG A 2 -2.41 24.73 -16.47
C ARG A 2 -2.69 23.22 -16.32
N ALA A 3 -3.85 22.88 -15.76
CA ALA A 3 -4.31 21.50 -15.68
C ALA A 3 -4.69 20.96 -17.06
N THR A 4 -4.32 19.73 -17.34
CA THR A 4 -4.60 19.01 -18.60
C THR A 4 -5.77 18.03 -18.46
N GLY A 5 -6.24 17.78 -17.23
CA GLY A 5 -7.49 17.09 -16.94
C GLY A 5 -7.50 16.33 -15.61
N MET A 6 -8.61 15.67 -15.31
CA MET A 6 -8.75 14.74 -14.18
C MET A 6 -8.59 13.30 -14.67
N ARG A 7 -7.96 12.43 -13.88
CA ARG A 7 -7.82 11.00 -14.17
C ARG A 7 -8.16 10.15 -12.96
N ALA A 8 -8.78 9.01 -13.22
CA ALA A 8 -9.09 8.01 -12.20
C ALA A 8 -7.81 7.28 -11.78
N SER A 9 -7.70 6.97 -10.49
CA SER A 9 -6.66 6.12 -9.92
C SER A 9 -7.17 5.45 -8.65
N VAL A 10 -6.30 4.69 -7.99
CA VAL A 10 -6.60 4.02 -6.73
C VAL A 10 -5.42 4.15 -5.78
N CYS A 11 -5.72 4.34 -4.49
CA CYS A 11 -4.69 4.42 -3.46
C CYS A 11 -3.97 3.08 -3.32
N PRO A 12 -2.64 3.02 -3.50
CA PRO A 12 -1.89 1.77 -3.42
C PRO A 12 -1.34 1.51 -2.02
N HIS A 13 -1.73 2.27 -0.99
CA HIS A 13 -1.19 2.06 0.35
C HIS A 13 -1.70 0.77 0.99
N ASP A 14 -0.90 0.23 1.90
CA ASP A 14 -1.27 -0.92 2.73
C ASP A 14 -2.26 -0.52 3.84
N CYS A 15 -3.51 -0.31 3.42
CA CYS A 15 -4.68 -0.05 4.24
C CYS A 15 -5.87 -0.74 3.55
N PRO A 16 -6.85 -1.29 4.30
CA PRO A 16 -7.95 -2.04 3.70
C PRO A 16 -8.89 -1.20 2.82
N SER A 17 -8.76 0.13 2.82
CA SER A 17 -9.77 1.01 2.21
C SER A 17 -9.69 1.11 0.69
N THR A 18 -8.51 0.93 0.10
CA THR A 18 -8.31 0.98 -1.37
C THR A 18 -9.05 2.17 -2.02
N CYS A 19 -8.85 3.38 -1.48
CA CYS A 19 -9.65 4.54 -1.87
C CYS A 19 -9.59 4.78 -3.38
N ALA A 20 -10.77 4.95 -4.01
CA ALA A 20 -10.86 5.45 -5.38
C ALA A 20 -10.47 6.92 -5.41
N LEU A 21 -9.66 7.31 -6.40
CA LEU A 21 -9.04 8.62 -6.49
C LEU A 21 -9.37 9.31 -7.80
N GLU A 22 -9.49 10.63 -7.72
CA GLU A 22 -9.45 11.55 -8.84
C GLU A 22 -8.17 12.39 -8.70
N VAL A 23 -7.27 12.26 -9.68
CA VAL A 23 -5.96 12.89 -9.71
C VAL A 23 -5.91 13.94 -10.81
N GLU A 24 -5.65 15.19 -10.42
CA GLU A 24 -5.41 16.26 -11.37
C GLU A 24 -4.08 16.04 -12.08
N VAL A 25 -4.11 16.03 -13.40
CA VAL A 25 -2.92 15.98 -14.26
C VAL A 25 -2.60 17.39 -14.72
N LEU A 26 -1.33 17.77 -14.56
CA LEU A 26 -0.79 19.05 -14.98
C LEU A 26 0.11 18.85 -16.21
N ALA A 27 0.61 19.94 -16.77
CA ALA A 27 1.69 19.88 -17.76
C ALA A 27 2.96 19.19 -17.19
N ASP A 28 3.90 18.85 -18.07
CA ASP A 28 5.22 18.30 -17.73
C ASP A 28 5.18 17.00 -16.91
N ASN A 29 4.16 16.16 -17.14
CA ASN A 29 3.95 14.88 -16.43
C ASN A 29 3.86 15.02 -14.91
N ARG A 30 3.32 16.15 -14.43
CA ARG A 30 3.12 16.39 -13.00
C ARG A 30 1.68 16.14 -12.59
N ILE A 31 1.50 15.81 -11.32
CA ILE A 31 0.17 15.74 -10.68
C ILE A 31 -0.09 16.96 -9.81
N GLY A 32 -1.34 17.39 -9.75
CA GLY A 32 -1.84 18.46 -8.89
C GLY A 32 -2.63 17.90 -7.71
N ARG A 33 -3.83 18.45 -7.49
CA ARG A 33 -4.71 18.02 -6.40
C ARG A 33 -5.10 16.54 -6.55
N VAL A 34 -5.07 15.82 -5.43
CA VAL A 34 -5.62 14.46 -5.31
C VAL A 34 -6.83 14.51 -4.40
N ARG A 35 -7.96 13.96 -4.85
CA ARG A 35 -9.19 13.84 -4.06
C ARG A 35 -9.78 12.44 -4.18
N GLY A 36 -10.63 12.06 -3.22
CA GLY A 36 -11.36 10.80 -3.32
C GLY A 36 -12.49 10.92 -4.33
N ALA A 37 -12.71 9.84 -5.09
CA ALA A 37 -13.87 9.73 -5.97
C ALA A 37 -15.14 9.51 -5.12
N ALA A 38 -16.18 10.29 -5.40
CA ALA A 38 -17.42 10.28 -4.63
C ALA A 38 -18.33 9.07 -4.94
N ASP A 39 -18.15 8.46 -6.12
CA ASP A 39 -18.89 7.31 -6.61
C ASP A 39 -18.58 6.01 -5.85
N ASN A 40 -17.40 5.92 -5.23
CA ASN A 40 -17.06 4.81 -4.35
C ASN A 40 -17.86 4.90 -3.05
N SER A 41 -18.92 4.10 -2.95
CA SER A 41 -19.84 4.06 -1.81
C SER A 41 -19.19 3.75 -0.45
N TYR A 42 -18.04 3.07 -0.41
CA TYR A 42 -17.34 2.79 0.84
C TYR A 42 -16.47 3.97 1.28
N THR A 43 -15.63 4.48 0.40
CA THR A 43 -14.75 5.61 0.77
C THR A 43 -15.47 6.94 0.75
N ALA A 44 -16.56 7.06 -0.02
CA ALA A 44 -17.45 8.21 -0.11
C ALA A 44 -16.70 9.54 -0.32
N GLY A 45 -15.71 9.54 -1.21
CA GLY A 45 -14.83 10.70 -1.44
C GLY A 45 -13.81 10.99 -0.32
N VAL A 46 -13.86 10.29 0.82
CA VAL A 46 -12.95 10.49 1.94
C VAL A 46 -11.62 9.78 1.69
N ILE A 47 -10.54 10.56 1.70
CA ILE A 47 -9.16 10.10 1.67
C ILE A 47 -8.39 10.66 2.86
N CYS A 48 -7.37 9.93 3.33
CA CYS A 48 -6.54 10.42 4.43
C CYS A 48 -5.56 11.51 3.97
N ALA A 49 -5.05 12.31 4.91
CA ALA A 49 -4.08 13.37 4.63
C ALA A 49 -2.83 12.89 3.87
N LYS A 50 -2.40 11.63 4.10
CA LYS A 50 -1.28 11.01 3.39
C LYS A 50 -1.50 10.97 1.87
N VAL A 51 -2.73 10.68 1.45
CA VAL A 51 -3.10 10.56 0.03
C VAL A 51 -3.45 11.93 -0.54
N ALA A 52 -4.12 12.80 0.22
CA ALA A 52 -4.43 14.16 -0.23
C ALA A 52 -3.15 14.96 -0.58
N ARG A 53 -2.03 14.66 0.08
CA ARG A 53 -0.72 15.30 -0.11
C ARG A 53 0.23 14.50 -1.02
N TYR A 54 -0.29 13.58 -1.85
CA TYR A 54 0.56 12.74 -2.70
C TYR A 54 1.43 13.54 -3.68
N ALA A 55 0.95 14.70 -4.14
CA ALA A 55 1.71 15.61 -4.99
C ALA A 55 3.00 16.11 -4.32
N GLU A 56 2.97 16.38 -3.01
CA GLU A 56 4.16 16.80 -2.27
C GLU A 56 5.22 15.69 -2.25
N ARG A 57 4.79 14.43 -2.09
CA ARG A 57 5.69 13.27 -2.17
C ARG A 57 6.20 13.03 -3.60
N ALA A 58 5.34 13.19 -4.59
CA ALA A 58 5.68 12.96 -5.99
C ALA A 58 6.67 14.00 -6.54
N HIS A 59 6.60 15.24 -6.02
CA HIS A 59 7.45 16.36 -6.45
C HIS A 59 8.50 16.75 -5.43
N HIS A 60 8.74 15.94 -4.40
CA HIS A 60 9.70 16.25 -3.37
C HIS A 60 11.10 16.43 -3.99
N PRO A 61 11.88 17.47 -3.61
CA PRO A 61 13.22 17.69 -4.17
C PRO A 61 14.16 16.50 -3.95
N ASP A 62 14.03 15.82 -2.81
CA ASP A 62 14.84 14.63 -2.48
C ASP A 62 14.29 13.31 -3.05
N ARG A 63 13.35 13.36 -4.00
CA ARG A 63 12.82 12.14 -4.62
C ARG A 63 13.94 11.44 -5.37
N LEU A 64 14.16 10.16 -5.07
CA LEU A 64 15.09 9.31 -5.82
C LEU A 64 14.60 9.14 -7.27
N MET A 65 15.34 9.74 -8.21
CA MET A 65 15.05 9.69 -9.66
C MET A 65 16.01 8.81 -10.45
N THR A 66 17.19 8.54 -9.90
CA THR A 66 18.26 7.77 -10.56
C THR A 66 18.73 6.63 -9.65
N PRO A 67 19.12 5.48 -10.20
CA PRO A 67 19.79 4.43 -9.43
C PRO A 67 21.06 4.95 -8.77
N LEU A 68 21.33 4.48 -7.56
CA LEU A 68 22.50 4.86 -6.77
C LEU A 68 23.30 3.62 -6.38
N ARG A 69 24.61 3.67 -6.55
CA ARG A 69 25.54 2.63 -6.10
C ARG A 69 26.26 3.06 -4.85
N ARG A 70 26.25 2.21 -3.84
CA ARG A 70 27.05 2.42 -2.62
C ARG A 70 28.54 2.26 -2.92
N THR A 71 29.35 3.22 -2.49
CA THR A 71 30.82 3.21 -2.65
C THR A 71 31.58 3.05 -1.34
N GLY A 72 30.93 3.32 -0.20
CA GLY A 72 31.51 3.14 1.14
C GLY A 72 30.95 1.94 1.92
N PRO A 73 31.35 1.77 3.20
CA PRO A 73 30.83 0.71 4.06
C PRO A 73 29.32 0.86 4.29
N LYS A 74 28.64 -0.25 4.62
CA LYS A 74 27.19 -0.24 4.90
C LYS A 74 26.90 0.76 6.05
N GLY A 75 25.95 1.66 5.84
CA GLY A 75 25.60 2.72 6.80
C GLY A 75 26.31 4.05 6.58
N SER A 76 27.33 4.13 5.70
CA SER A 76 28.12 5.37 5.48
C SER A 76 27.46 6.45 4.64
N THR A 77 26.24 6.22 4.12
CA THR A 77 25.53 7.09 3.17
C THR A 77 26.32 7.54 1.92
N GLN A 78 27.44 6.89 1.61
CA GLN A 78 28.26 7.17 0.43
C GLN A 78 27.71 6.46 -0.80
N PHE A 79 27.16 7.24 -1.73
CA PHE A 79 26.57 6.75 -2.97
C PHE A 79 27.02 7.59 -4.17
N VAL A 80 27.10 6.95 -5.34
CA VAL A 80 27.29 7.60 -6.63
C VAL A 80 26.14 7.22 -7.58
N PRO A 81 25.65 8.14 -8.43
CA PRO A 81 24.69 7.80 -9.47
C PRO A 81 25.26 6.78 -10.46
N ILE A 82 24.41 5.86 -10.94
CA ILE A 82 24.72 4.93 -12.03
C ILE A 82 23.56 4.91 -13.03
N SER A 83 23.79 4.38 -14.24
CA SER A 83 22.73 4.22 -15.23
C SER A 83 21.74 3.11 -14.83
N TRP A 84 20.56 3.10 -15.46
CA TRP A 84 19.61 2.00 -15.29
C TRP A 84 20.14 0.68 -15.81
N ASP A 85 20.82 0.68 -16.95
CA ASP A 85 21.44 -0.54 -17.52
C ASP A 85 22.48 -1.12 -16.55
N GLU A 86 23.39 -0.29 -16.03
CA GLU A 86 24.38 -0.73 -15.04
C GLU A 86 23.69 -1.27 -13.77
N ALA A 87 22.65 -0.60 -13.28
CA ALA A 87 21.94 -1.04 -12.07
C ALA A 87 21.26 -2.40 -12.25
N LEU A 88 20.64 -2.62 -13.41
CA LEU A 88 19.94 -3.85 -13.76
C LEU A 88 20.92 -5.00 -13.99
N ASP A 89 21.98 -4.77 -14.78
CA ASP A 89 23.00 -5.78 -15.07
C ASP A 89 23.68 -6.25 -13.78
N ARG A 90 24.14 -5.32 -12.94
CA ARG A 90 24.77 -5.66 -11.66
C ARG A 90 23.85 -6.46 -10.74
N THR A 91 22.57 -6.13 -10.73
CA THR A 91 21.58 -6.86 -9.94
C THR A 91 21.41 -8.28 -10.49
N ALA A 92 21.22 -8.42 -11.80
CA ALA A 92 21.06 -9.71 -12.45
C ALA A 92 22.30 -10.60 -12.28
N GLU A 93 23.49 -10.07 -12.52
CA GLU A 93 24.77 -10.76 -12.33
C GLU A 93 24.96 -11.24 -10.88
N ALA A 94 24.64 -10.40 -9.89
CA ALA A 94 24.75 -10.78 -8.49
C ALA A 94 23.78 -11.92 -8.12
N LEU A 95 22.54 -11.88 -8.64
CA LEU A 95 21.57 -12.95 -8.43
C LEU A 95 22.03 -14.26 -9.08
N LEU A 96 22.55 -14.20 -10.30
CA LEU A 96 23.09 -15.36 -11.03
C LEU A 96 24.34 -15.94 -10.34
N ALA A 97 25.22 -15.09 -9.84
CA ALA A 97 26.41 -15.52 -9.12
C ALA A 97 26.05 -16.23 -7.80
N ALA A 98 25.09 -15.69 -7.05
CA ALA A 98 24.58 -16.32 -5.83
C ALA A 98 23.92 -17.69 -6.14
N GLU A 99 23.11 -17.74 -7.19
CA GLU A 99 22.49 -18.97 -7.68
C GLU A 99 23.52 -20.03 -8.06
N HIS A 100 24.57 -19.68 -8.81
CA HIS A 100 25.62 -20.61 -9.22
C HIS A 100 26.44 -21.10 -8.01
N THR A 101 26.80 -20.20 -7.10
CA THR A 101 27.70 -20.52 -5.99
C THR A 101 27.00 -21.24 -4.84
N HIS A 102 25.76 -20.89 -4.55
CA HIS A 102 25.04 -21.31 -3.34
C HIS A 102 23.67 -21.96 -3.62
N GLY A 103 23.31 -22.13 -4.90
CA GLY A 103 22.00 -22.62 -5.32
C GLY A 103 20.93 -21.51 -5.34
N ALA A 104 19.87 -21.73 -6.11
CA ALA A 104 18.79 -20.75 -6.31
C ALA A 104 18.13 -20.29 -4.99
N GLN A 105 18.02 -21.18 -4.02
CA GLN A 105 17.40 -20.88 -2.72
C GLN A 105 18.23 -19.93 -1.84
N SER A 106 19.49 -19.64 -2.20
CA SER A 106 20.30 -18.61 -1.53
C SER A 106 19.79 -17.19 -1.78
N VAL A 107 19.06 -16.99 -2.88
CA VAL A 107 18.42 -15.72 -3.20
C VAL A 107 17.08 -15.65 -2.49
N TRP A 108 16.91 -14.64 -1.63
CA TRP A 108 15.70 -14.42 -0.86
C TRP A 108 15.12 -13.01 -1.08
N PRO A 109 14.20 -12.84 -2.04
CA PRO A 109 13.58 -11.55 -2.30
C PRO A 109 12.63 -11.16 -1.16
N TYR A 110 12.91 -10.03 -0.51
CA TYR A 110 12.07 -9.45 0.53
C TYR A 110 11.20 -8.32 -0.05
N TYR A 111 9.92 -8.59 -0.23
CA TYR A 111 8.91 -7.69 -0.78
C TYR A 111 7.61 -7.89 -0.01
N TYR A 112 6.87 -6.82 0.32
CA TYR A 112 5.73 -6.76 1.26
C TYR A 112 6.12 -6.16 2.62
N ALA A 113 5.42 -5.17 3.19
CA ALA A 113 4.25 -4.44 2.68
C ALA A 113 4.55 -2.94 2.54
N GLY A 114 3.81 -2.25 1.65
CA GLY A 114 3.91 -0.80 1.52
C GLY A 114 3.17 -0.25 0.29
N THR A 115 3.38 -0.89 -0.86
CA THR A 115 2.66 -0.60 -2.11
C THR A 115 1.90 -1.86 -2.54
N MET A 116 0.58 -1.77 -2.55
CA MET A 116 -0.36 -2.89 -2.68
C MET A 116 -1.04 -2.96 -4.06
N GLY A 117 -0.60 -2.16 -5.03
CA GLY A 117 -1.08 -2.31 -6.42
C GLY A 117 -0.68 -3.69 -6.96
N MET A 118 -1.61 -4.39 -7.61
CA MET A 118 -1.46 -5.82 -7.96
C MET A 118 -0.13 -6.13 -8.68
N VAL A 119 0.21 -5.36 -9.72
CA VAL A 119 1.46 -5.56 -10.46
C VAL A 119 2.70 -5.30 -9.60
N MET A 120 2.68 -4.23 -8.80
CA MET A 120 3.81 -3.83 -7.96
C MET A 120 4.03 -4.79 -6.78
N ARG A 121 2.94 -5.33 -6.21
CA ARG A 121 2.98 -6.28 -5.09
C ARG A 121 3.38 -7.67 -5.56
N ASP A 122 2.76 -8.15 -6.64
CA ASP A 122 2.82 -9.57 -7.00
C ASP A 122 3.73 -9.87 -8.20
N GLY A 123 4.18 -8.86 -8.94
CA GLY A 123 4.95 -9.05 -10.18
C GLY A 123 6.27 -9.82 -9.97
N ILE A 124 6.89 -9.68 -8.79
CA ILE A 124 8.12 -10.39 -8.43
C ILE A 124 7.93 -11.90 -8.32
N ASN A 125 6.71 -12.39 -8.05
CA ASN A 125 6.45 -13.82 -7.92
C ASN A 125 6.80 -14.59 -9.19
N ARG A 126 6.57 -14.00 -10.38
CA ARG A 126 6.93 -14.65 -11.65
C ARG A 126 8.42 -14.95 -11.72
N LEU A 127 9.26 -14.01 -11.28
CA LEU A 127 10.71 -14.21 -11.26
C LEU A 127 11.09 -15.28 -10.24
N THR A 128 10.55 -15.21 -9.02
CA THR A 128 10.89 -16.17 -7.96
C THR A 128 10.48 -17.60 -8.32
N HIS A 129 9.35 -17.78 -8.99
CA HIS A 129 8.91 -19.08 -9.51
C HIS A 129 9.79 -19.58 -10.65
N ALA A 130 10.07 -18.73 -11.65
CA ALA A 130 10.88 -19.13 -12.81
C ALA A 130 12.31 -19.51 -12.43
N LYS A 131 12.86 -18.87 -11.38
CA LYS A 131 14.24 -19.07 -10.92
C LYS A 131 14.38 -20.04 -9.75
N GLY A 132 13.29 -20.47 -9.12
CA GLY A 132 13.34 -21.34 -7.94
C GLY A 132 13.92 -20.65 -6.69
N TYR A 133 13.77 -19.33 -6.58
CA TYR A 133 14.28 -18.55 -5.44
C TYR A 133 13.47 -18.80 -4.17
N SER A 134 14.11 -18.55 -3.02
CA SER A 134 13.44 -18.66 -1.73
C SER A 134 12.29 -17.67 -1.64
N ARG A 135 11.16 -18.14 -1.12
CA ARG A 135 9.96 -17.33 -0.86
C ARG A 135 9.77 -17.17 0.64
N PHE A 136 8.93 -16.23 1.04
CA PHE A 136 8.52 -16.11 2.44
C PHE A 136 7.02 -15.95 2.56
N PHE A 137 6.54 -16.20 3.77
CA PHE A 137 5.16 -15.95 4.12
C PHE A 137 4.98 -14.47 4.45
N SER A 138 4.26 -13.73 3.60
CA SER A 138 4.07 -12.27 3.67
C SER A 138 3.17 -11.86 4.84
N SER A 139 3.67 -11.99 6.07
CA SER A 139 2.82 -12.13 7.25
C SER A 139 3.09 -11.13 8.39
N ILE A 140 3.70 -9.98 8.07
CA ILE A 140 4.17 -8.98 9.06
C ILE A 140 3.08 -8.61 10.07
N CYS A 141 1.83 -8.41 9.62
CA CYS A 141 0.74 -7.87 10.46
C CYS A 141 -0.45 -8.82 10.66
N VAL A 142 -0.81 -9.62 9.66
CA VAL A 142 -2.13 -10.29 9.64
C VAL A 142 -2.14 -11.72 10.16
N ASN A 143 -0.97 -12.35 10.40
CA ASN A 143 -0.92 -13.80 10.63
C ASN A 143 -1.78 -14.29 11.82
N PRO A 144 -1.69 -13.67 13.02
CA PRO A 144 -2.49 -14.12 14.16
C PRO A 144 -3.99 -13.90 13.90
N ALA A 145 -4.35 -12.74 13.32
CA ALA A 145 -5.74 -12.40 13.03
C ALA A 145 -6.36 -13.37 12.00
N TRP A 146 -5.65 -13.69 10.92
CA TRP A 146 -6.14 -14.61 9.91
C TRP A 146 -6.27 -16.04 10.44
N SER A 147 -5.26 -16.52 11.17
CA SER A 147 -5.28 -17.87 11.75
C SER A 147 -6.43 -18.03 12.74
N GLY A 148 -6.61 -17.06 13.65
CA GLY A 148 -7.72 -17.07 14.60
C GLY A 148 -9.09 -16.96 13.92
N TYR A 149 -9.22 -16.07 12.92
CA TYR A 149 -10.48 -15.91 12.20
C TYR A 149 -10.85 -17.17 11.42
N MET A 150 -9.88 -17.80 10.74
CA MET A 150 -10.11 -19.08 10.06
C MET A 150 -10.49 -20.20 11.02
N ALA A 151 -9.80 -20.30 12.16
CA ALA A 151 -10.13 -21.30 13.18
C ALA A 151 -11.57 -21.14 13.71
N GLY A 152 -12.02 -19.89 13.89
CA GLY A 152 -13.37 -19.61 14.40
C GLY A 152 -14.49 -19.69 13.37
N THR A 153 -14.21 -19.36 12.11
CA THR A 153 -15.26 -19.16 11.07
C THR A 153 -15.16 -20.10 9.88
N GLY A 154 -14.07 -20.86 9.75
CA GLY A 154 -13.79 -21.75 8.62
C GLY A 154 -13.44 -21.05 7.30
N ARG A 155 -13.56 -19.71 7.21
CA ARG A 155 -13.29 -18.96 5.99
C ARG A 155 -12.91 -17.51 6.27
N LEU A 156 -11.86 -17.01 5.61
CA LEU A 156 -11.54 -15.58 5.60
C LEU A 156 -12.55 -14.81 4.74
N ALA A 157 -13.62 -14.35 5.37
CA ALA A 157 -14.61 -13.46 4.79
C ALA A 157 -15.07 -12.43 5.83
N GLY A 158 -15.58 -11.29 5.39
CA GLY A 158 -16.08 -10.25 6.28
C GLY A 158 -17.42 -9.69 5.78
N ALA A 159 -18.14 -9.02 6.67
CA ALA A 159 -19.32 -8.24 6.32
C ALA A 159 -18.94 -7.01 5.51
N ASP A 160 -19.87 -6.48 4.73
CA ASP A 160 -19.70 -5.20 4.05
C ASP A 160 -19.60 -4.07 5.11
N PRO A 161 -18.47 -3.36 5.23
CA PRO A 161 -18.32 -2.31 6.24
C PRO A 161 -19.32 -1.16 6.07
N ARG A 162 -19.98 -1.02 4.92
CA ARG A 162 -21.04 -0.03 4.69
C ARG A 162 -22.27 -0.30 5.56
N GLU A 163 -22.49 -1.54 5.99
CA GLU A 163 -23.60 -1.92 6.88
C GLU A 163 -23.51 -1.24 8.25
N ILE A 164 -22.31 -0.85 8.69
CA ILE A 164 -22.09 -0.09 9.93
C ILE A 164 -23.03 1.12 9.97
N SER A 165 -23.09 1.89 8.89
CA SER A 165 -23.94 3.09 8.84
C SER A 165 -25.44 2.79 8.69
N ARG A 166 -25.79 1.61 8.16
CA ARG A 166 -27.16 1.25 7.77
C ARG A 166 -27.93 0.53 8.87
N ALA A 167 -27.23 -0.31 9.65
CA ALA A 167 -27.87 -1.30 10.51
C ALA A 167 -27.29 -1.39 11.93
N ALA A 168 -26.09 -0.86 12.21
CA ALA A 168 -25.50 -1.02 13.54
C ALA A 168 -26.15 -0.09 14.57
N ASP A 169 -26.53 -0.65 15.72
CA ASP A 169 -26.97 0.10 16.91
C ASP A 169 -25.84 0.26 17.95
N LEU A 170 -24.85 -0.63 17.90
CA LEU A 170 -23.61 -0.59 18.68
C LEU A 170 -22.41 -0.90 17.78
N ILE A 171 -21.37 -0.10 17.88
CA ILE A 171 -20.11 -0.26 17.16
C ILE A 171 -18.98 -0.36 18.19
N VAL A 172 -18.24 -1.46 18.16
CA VAL A 172 -17.09 -1.67 19.04
C VAL A 172 -15.81 -1.56 18.21
N ILE A 173 -14.97 -0.58 18.55
CA ILE A 173 -13.65 -0.36 17.95
C ILE A 173 -12.62 -0.90 18.94
N TRP A 174 -12.13 -2.11 18.71
CA TRP A 174 -11.27 -2.84 19.65
C TRP A 174 -9.85 -2.97 19.09
N GLY A 175 -8.86 -2.51 19.85
CA GLY A 175 -7.44 -2.73 19.55
C GLY A 175 -6.94 -1.99 18.31
N THR A 176 -7.67 -0.94 17.89
CA THR A 176 -7.32 -0.16 16.70
C THR A 176 -7.62 1.32 16.89
N ASN A 177 -6.74 2.17 16.36
CA ASN A 177 -6.96 3.61 16.29
C ASN A 177 -7.55 3.98 14.92
N ALA A 178 -8.84 3.70 14.72
CA ALA A 178 -9.49 3.84 13.41
C ALA A 178 -9.46 5.27 12.84
N VAL A 179 -9.39 6.32 13.68
CA VAL A 179 -9.24 7.71 13.20
C VAL A 179 -7.90 7.96 12.51
N ALA A 180 -6.88 7.15 12.78
CA ALA A 180 -5.56 7.27 12.17
C ALA A 180 -5.28 6.19 11.10
N THR A 181 -5.74 4.96 11.35
CA THR A 181 -5.37 3.77 10.56
C THR A 181 -6.44 3.32 9.58
N GLN A 182 -7.71 3.72 9.78
CA GLN A 182 -8.84 3.31 8.93
C GLN A 182 -9.95 4.39 8.88
N VAL A 183 -9.59 5.58 8.39
CA VAL A 183 -10.47 6.77 8.40
C VAL A 183 -11.85 6.54 7.78
N ASN A 184 -11.95 5.65 6.79
CA ASN A 184 -13.22 5.36 6.12
C ASN A 184 -14.20 4.58 7.01
N VAL A 185 -13.73 3.74 7.95
CA VAL A 185 -14.61 3.11 8.95
C VAL A 185 -15.20 4.18 9.88
N MET A 186 -14.41 5.18 10.27
CA MET A 186 -14.90 6.27 11.09
C MET A 186 -15.97 7.10 10.38
N THR A 187 -15.88 7.27 9.05
CA THR A 187 -16.95 7.89 8.27
C THR A 187 -18.29 7.16 8.47
N HIS A 188 -18.31 5.83 8.35
CA HIS A 188 -19.53 5.03 8.54
C HIS A 188 -20.00 4.98 9.99
N ALA A 189 -19.07 4.87 10.95
CA ALA A 189 -19.40 4.83 12.37
C ALA A 189 -20.02 6.14 12.88
N ILE A 190 -19.44 7.28 12.48
CA ILE A 190 -19.98 8.60 12.84
C ILE A 190 -21.34 8.84 12.15
N ARG A 191 -21.50 8.35 10.92
CA ARG A 191 -22.80 8.39 10.23
C ARG A 191 -23.87 7.61 10.98
N ALA A 192 -23.59 6.37 11.39
CA ALA A 192 -24.49 5.55 12.20
C ALA A 192 -24.92 6.28 13.48
N ARG A 193 -23.95 6.86 14.20
CA ARG A 193 -24.21 7.62 15.43
C ARG A 193 -25.13 8.82 15.19
N LYS A 194 -24.87 9.60 14.12
CA LYS A 194 -25.62 10.83 13.83
C LYS A 194 -27.03 10.56 13.29
N GLU A 195 -27.17 9.59 12.39
CA GLU A 195 -28.42 9.33 11.68
C GLU A 195 -29.35 8.37 12.45
N ARG A 196 -28.78 7.47 13.27
CA ARG A 196 -29.53 6.40 13.96
C ARG A 196 -29.36 6.38 15.48
N GLY A 197 -28.48 7.22 16.03
CA GLY A 197 -28.20 7.22 17.47
C GLY A 197 -27.32 6.05 17.95
N ALA A 198 -26.67 5.33 17.03
CA ALA A 198 -25.81 4.19 17.35
C ALA A 198 -24.72 4.55 18.37
N LYS A 199 -24.44 3.64 19.31
CA LYS A 199 -23.39 3.80 20.31
C LYS A 199 -22.04 3.37 19.74
N ILE A 200 -20.97 4.05 20.15
CA ILE A 200 -19.60 3.69 19.80
C ILE A 200 -18.85 3.42 21.10
N ALA A 201 -18.31 2.22 21.25
CA ALA A 201 -17.41 1.81 22.32
C ALA A 201 -16.01 1.62 21.75
N VAL A 202 -14.99 2.00 22.53
CA VAL A 202 -13.58 1.85 22.16
C VAL A 202 -12.87 1.06 23.25
N VAL A 203 -12.08 0.07 22.86
CA VAL A 203 -11.32 -0.82 23.75
C VAL A 203 -9.86 -0.86 23.34
#